data_AF-A0A810MXS1-F1
#
_entry.id   AF-A0A810MXS1-F1
#
_cell.length_a   1.000
_cell.length_b   1.000
_cell.length_c   1.000
_cell.angle_alpha   90.00
_cell.angle_beta   90.00
_cell.angle_gamma   90.00
#
_symmetry.space_group_name_H-M   'P 1'
#
loop_
_entity.id
_entity.type
_entity.pdbx_description
1 polymer ?
#
loop_
_entity_poly.entity_id
_entity_poly.type
_entity_poly.pdbx_seq_one_letter_code
_entity_poly.pdbx_strand_id
1 'polypeptide(L)'
;MAPGLFVNARTDTYWLGQGSYDETVRRLDGYVAAGADGVFVPGLRAPDTIRALVGAVDAPLNVLIAPDGPTVTELAGLGVARVSCGSLLYRAALTAAVGVLGAVAAAGPLPTDLLGYAEVAGR
;
A
#
# COMPACT_ATOMS: atom_id res chain seq x y z
N MET A 1 29.67 -2.14 -0.83
CA MET A 1 28.52 -1.57 -0.11
C MET A 1 27.71 -0.73 -1.08
N ALA A 2 26.38 -0.69 -0.95
CA ALA A 2 25.48 0.08 -1.82
C ALA A 2 25.01 1.34 -1.08
N PRO A 3 25.78 2.44 -1.08
CA PRO A 3 25.37 3.67 -0.42
C PRO A 3 24.06 4.19 -1.05
N GLY A 4 23.05 4.41 -0.22
CA GLY A 4 21.71 4.87 -0.65
C GLY A 4 20.67 3.76 -0.85
N LEU A 5 21.01 2.48 -0.62
CA LEU A 5 19.99 1.42 -0.53
C LEU A 5 19.12 1.64 0.72
N PHE A 6 17.80 1.60 0.55
CA PHE A 6 16.83 1.64 1.64
C PHE A 6 16.20 0.26 1.85
N VAL A 7 16.44 -0.34 3.01
CA VAL A 7 15.91 -1.65 3.42
C VAL A 7 14.59 -1.46 4.15
N ASN A 8 13.49 -1.73 3.45
CA ASN A 8 12.14 -1.65 3.99
C ASN A 8 11.65 -3.05 4.44
N ALA A 9 11.77 -3.37 5.72
CA ALA A 9 11.46 -4.68 6.26
C ALA A 9 9.94 -4.90 6.42
N ARG A 10 9.42 -5.97 5.84
CA ARG A 10 7.98 -6.30 5.84
C ARG A 10 7.64 -7.36 6.88
N THR A 11 6.53 -7.17 7.58
CA THR A 11 5.88 -8.22 8.37
C THR A 11 4.43 -8.40 7.92
N ASP A 12 3.98 -9.64 7.83
CA ASP A 12 2.64 -10.00 7.32
C ASP A 12 1.64 -10.36 8.44
N THR A 13 1.92 -9.94 9.68
CA THR A 13 1.07 -10.20 10.86
C THR A 13 -0.38 -9.75 10.66
N TYR A 14 -0.59 -8.54 10.13
CA TYR A 14 -1.92 -8.01 9.80
C TYR A 14 -2.43 -8.50 8.45
N TRP A 15 -1.55 -8.70 7.47
CA TRP A 15 -1.93 -9.18 6.14
C TRP A 15 -2.53 -10.58 6.16
N LEU A 16 -1.96 -11.47 6.96
CA LEU A 16 -2.45 -12.84 7.14
C LEU A 16 -3.53 -12.94 8.23
N GLY A 17 -3.75 -11.87 9.00
CA GLY A 17 -4.71 -11.86 10.12
C GLY A 17 -4.32 -12.79 11.27
N GLN A 18 -3.04 -13.14 11.41
CA GLN A 18 -2.55 -14.14 12.36
C GLN A 18 -1.66 -13.56 13.46
N GLY A 19 -1.29 -12.28 13.39
CA GLY A 19 -0.43 -11.65 14.39
C GLY A 19 -1.18 -10.73 15.35
N SER A 20 -0.69 -10.64 16.58
CA SER A 20 -1.09 -9.60 17.52
C SER A 20 -0.28 -8.31 17.29
N TYR A 21 -0.71 -7.23 17.94
CA TYR A 21 0.06 -5.99 18.02
C TYR A 21 1.47 -6.25 18.59
N ASP A 22 1.56 -6.97 19.72
CA ASP A 22 2.85 -7.27 20.37
C ASP A 22 3.79 -8.11 19.50
N GLU A 23 3.26 -9.08 18.74
CA GLU A 23 4.05 -9.85 17.77
C GLU A 23 4.60 -8.93 16.67
N THR A 24 3.77 -8.00 16.22
CA THR A 24 4.14 -7.05 15.17
C THR A 24 5.29 -6.18 15.67
N VAL A 25 5.14 -5.53 16.83
CA VAL A 25 6.19 -4.70 17.44
C VAL A 25 7.48 -5.49 17.62
N ARG A 26 7.41 -6.68 18.22
CA ARG A 26 8.59 -7.54 18.44
C ARG A 26 9.36 -7.82 17.13
N ARG A 27 8.65 -8.12 16.05
CA ARG A 27 9.29 -8.34 14.74
C ARG A 27 9.91 -7.08 14.18
N LEU A 28 9.18 -5.96 14.26
CA LEU A 28 9.64 -4.68 13.75
C LEU A 28 10.92 -4.23 14.47
N ASP A 29 10.94 -4.29 15.79
CA ASP A 29 12.13 -3.98 16.60
C ASP A 29 13.31 -4.88 16.22
N GLY A 30 13.05 -6.18 16.03
CA GLY A 30 14.07 -7.12 15.56
C GLY A 30 14.62 -6.77 14.17
N TYR A 31 13.77 -6.30 13.26
CA TYR A 31 14.19 -5.87 11.92
C TYR A 31 14.99 -4.57 11.96
N VAL A 32 14.58 -3.60 12.78
CA VAL A 32 15.31 -2.35 12.99
C VAL A 32 16.68 -2.65 13.61
N ALA A 33 16.74 -3.49 14.63
CA ALA A 33 18.00 -3.93 15.25
C ALA A 33 18.92 -4.68 14.27
N ALA A 34 18.36 -5.34 13.26
CA ALA A 34 19.10 -5.99 12.18
C ALA A 34 19.58 -5.02 11.07
N GLY A 35 19.22 -3.73 11.16
CA GLY A 35 19.66 -2.69 10.23
C GLY A 35 18.65 -2.32 9.15
N ALA A 36 17.35 -2.58 9.34
CA ALA A 36 16.32 -2.06 8.44
C ALA A 36 16.17 -0.54 8.56
N ASP A 37 16.14 0.17 7.44
CA ASP A 37 15.95 1.63 7.38
C ASP A 37 14.49 2.05 7.57
N GLY A 38 13.56 1.12 7.37
CA GLY A 38 12.13 1.35 7.52
C GLY A 38 11.35 0.05 7.65
N VAL A 39 10.10 0.16 8.06
CA VAL A 39 9.24 -0.99 8.35
C VAL A 39 7.94 -0.93 7.56
N PHE A 40 7.39 -2.07 7.20
CA PHE A 40 6.17 -2.18 6.39
C PHE A 40 5.19 -3.19 6.97
N VAL A 41 3.99 -2.71 7.29
CA VAL A 41 2.90 -3.52 7.84
C VAL A 41 1.67 -3.45 6.91
N PRO A 42 1.59 -4.28 5.86
CA PRO A 42 0.40 -4.38 5.02
C PRO A 42 -0.80 -4.93 5.79
N GLY A 43 -2.00 -4.47 5.43
CA GLY A 43 -3.26 -4.88 6.08
C GLY A 43 -3.64 -4.06 7.32
N LEU A 44 -2.75 -3.17 7.77
CA LEU A 44 -3.00 -2.26 8.87
C LEU A 44 -3.96 -1.13 8.45
N ARG A 45 -5.11 -1.02 9.12
CA ARG A 45 -6.18 -0.06 8.76
C ARG A 45 -6.70 0.78 9.90
N ALA A 46 -6.68 0.26 11.13
CA ALA A 46 -7.24 0.94 12.29
C ALA A 46 -6.37 2.15 12.69
N PRO A 47 -6.89 3.38 12.70
CA PRO A 47 -6.11 4.59 12.97
C PRO A 47 -5.37 4.56 14.31
N ASP A 48 -6.00 4.04 15.36
CA ASP A 48 -5.39 3.97 16.69
C ASP A 48 -4.23 2.97 16.73
N THR A 49 -4.37 1.84 16.04
CA THR A 49 -3.28 0.85 15.91
C THR A 49 -2.13 1.40 15.07
N ILE A 50 -2.43 2.15 14.00
CA ILE A 50 -1.43 2.83 13.18
C ILE A 50 -0.64 3.82 14.03
N ARG A 51 -1.33 4.70 14.76
CA ARG A 51 -0.70 5.69 15.65
C ARG A 51 0.15 5.03 16.73
N ALA A 52 -0.33 3.94 17.32
CA ALA A 52 0.41 3.16 18.30
C ALA A 52 1.70 2.57 17.71
N LEU A 53 1.63 1.95 16.52
CA LEU A 53 2.81 1.40 15.84
C LEU A 53 3.82 2.47 15.43
N VAL A 54 3.36 3.62 14.93
CA VAL A 54 4.23 4.77 14.61
C VAL A 54 5.00 5.23 15.85
N GLY A 55 4.36 5.26 17.02
CA GLY A 55 5.02 5.68 18.26
C GLY A 55 5.88 4.60 18.93
N ALA A 56 5.69 3.32 18.59
CA ALA A 56 6.35 2.20 19.25
C ALA A 56 7.67 1.77 18.59
N VAL A 57 7.84 2.02 17.30
CA VAL A 57 9.00 1.55 16.52
C VAL A 57 9.85 2.73 16.07
N ASP A 58 11.15 2.68 16.34
CA ASP A 58 12.11 3.72 15.95
C ASP A 58 12.55 3.59 14.48
N ALA A 59 11.56 3.58 13.56
CA ALA A 59 11.79 3.54 12.12
C ALA A 59 10.56 4.05 11.35
N PRO A 60 10.74 4.64 10.14
CA PRO A 60 9.64 5.11 9.32
C PRO A 60 8.69 3.98 8.93
N LEU A 61 7.41 4.13 9.29
CA LEU A 61 6.35 3.18 8.96
C LEU A 61 5.83 3.39 7.54
N ASN A 62 5.84 2.31 6.76
CA ASN A 62 5.17 2.15 5.49
C ASN A 62 3.85 1.37 5.70
N VAL A 63 2.79 1.77 5.01
CA VAL A 63 1.49 1.07 4.98
C VAL A 63 0.99 0.91 3.55
N LEU A 64 0.08 -0.03 3.34
CA LEU A 64 -0.60 -0.22 2.07
C LEU A 64 -1.94 0.54 2.09
N ILE A 65 -2.17 1.42 1.12
CA ILE A 65 -3.47 2.09 0.99
C ILE A 65 -4.54 1.08 0.54
N ALA A 66 -5.74 1.21 1.10
CA ALA A 66 -6.89 0.38 0.77
C ALA A 66 -8.12 1.27 0.53
N PRO A 67 -9.04 0.90 -0.40
CA PRO A 67 -10.25 1.67 -0.65
C PRO A 67 -11.16 1.87 0.58
N ASP A 68 -11.10 0.94 1.52
CA ASP A 68 -11.86 0.92 2.78
C ASP A 68 -11.00 1.30 4.00
N GLY A 69 -9.87 1.98 3.77
CA GLY A 69 -8.96 2.46 4.82
C GLY A 69 -8.86 3.99 4.89
N PRO A 70 -8.00 4.51 5.78
CA PRO A 70 -7.75 5.95 5.87
C PRO A 70 -7.13 6.49 4.58
N THR A 71 -7.45 7.74 4.26
CA THR A 71 -6.86 8.49 3.16
C THR A 71 -5.37 8.75 3.38
N VAL A 72 -4.62 9.10 2.32
CA VAL A 72 -3.21 9.49 2.43
C VAL A 72 -3.03 10.64 3.43
N THR A 73 -3.92 11.62 3.42
CA THR A 73 -3.89 12.76 4.35
C THR A 73 -4.08 12.33 5.80
N GLU A 74 -5.03 11.43 6.07
CA GLU A 74 -5.24 10.89 7.42
C GLU A 74 -4.04 10.06 7.86
N LEU A 75 -3.49 9.19 7.00
CA LEU A 75 -2.29 8.41 7.29
C LEU A 75 -1.08 9.30 7.62
N ALA A 76 -0.88 10.38 6.86
CA ALA A 76 0.17 11.35 7.14
C ALA A 76 -0.05 12.04 8.50
N GLY A 77 -1.30 12.40 8.83
CA GLY A 77 -1.67 12.95 10.14
C GLY A 77 -1.47 11.97 11.31
N LEU A 78 -1.42 10.67 11.05
CA LEU A 78 -1.09 9.63 12.03
C LEU A 78 0.42 9.40 12.17
N GLY A 79 1.25 10.06 11.35
CA GLY A 79 2.71 9.94 11.35
C GLY A 79 3.25 8.80 10.47
N VAL A 80 2.44 8.26 9.56
CA VAL A 80 2.93 7.31 8.54
C VAL A 80 3.90 8.02 7.61
N ALA A 81 5.10 7.46 7.45
CA ALA A 81 6.16 8.04 6.64
C ALA A 81 6.07 7.66 5.15
N ARG A 82 5.44 6.52 4.83
CA ARG A 82 5.31 6.02 3.45
C ARG A 82 3.98 5.33 3.21
N VAL A 83 3.36 5.61 2.07
CA VAL A 83 2.15 4.92 1.62
C VAL A 83 2.44 4.22 0.30
N SER A 84 2.16 2.93 0.24
CA SER A 84 2.33 2.08 -0.94
C SER A 84 0.97 1.72 -1.56
N CYS A 85 0.89 1.63 -2.88
CA CYS A 85 -0.34 1.23 -3.59
C CYS A 85 -0.45 -0.28 -3.84
N GLY A 86 0.66 -1.02 -3.76
CA GLY A 86 0.70 -2.43 -4.16
C GLY A 86 0.07 -2.65 -5.54
N SER A 87 -0.87 -3.59 -5.63
CA SER A 87 -1.58 -3.90 -6.88
C SER A 87 -2.81 -3.02 -7.15
N LEU A 88 -3.11 -2.02 -6.32
CA LEU A 88 -4.34 -1.21 -6.43
C LEU A 88 -4.53 -0.60 -7.83
N LEU A 89 -3.52 0.11 -8.33
CA LEU A 89 -3.61 0.80 -9.62
C LEU A 89 -3.74 -0.20 -10.78
N TYR A 90 -3.01 -1.31 -10.72
CA TYR A 90 -3.12 -2.38 -11.72
C TYR A 90 -4.52 -3.01 -11.72
N ARG A 91 -5.06 -3.31 -10.54
CA ARG A 91 -6.43 -3.83 -10.40
C ARG A 91 -7.47 -2.84 -10.89
N ALA A 92 -7.29 -1.54 -10.65
CA ALA A 92 -8.18 -0.50 -11.18
C ALA A 92 -8.18 -0.50 -12.72
N ALA A 93 -7.00 -0.53 -13.35
CA ALA A 93 -6.88 -0.62 -14.81
C ALA A 93 -7.49 -1.92 -15.36
N LEU A 94 -7.23 -3.06 -14.70
CA LEU A 94 -7.77 -4.35 -15.11
C LEU A 94 -9.30 -4.39 -15.00
N THR A 95 -9.88 -3.81 -13.94
CA THR A 95 -11.34 -3.70 -13.79
C THR A 95 -11.96 -2.93 -14.95
N ALA A 96 -11.37 -1.80 -15.35
CA ALA A 96 -11.85 -1.02 -16.49
C ALA A 96 -11.74 -1.82 -17.80
N ALA A 97 -10.60 -2.48 -18.04
CA ALA A 97 -10.38 -3.30 -19.23
C ALA A 97 -11.39 -4.47 -19.33
N VAL A 98 -11.64 -5.16 -18.22
CA VAL A 98 -12.64 -6.24 -18.15
C VAL A 98 -14.05 -5.70 -18.40
N GLY A 99 -14.37 -4.52 -17.89
CA GLY A 99 -15.66 -3.86 -18.15
C GLY A 99 -15.88 -3.57 -19.64
N VAL A 100 -14.86 -3.02 -20.32
CA VAL A 100 -14.90 -2.77 -21.77
C VAL A 100 -15.04 -4.07 -22.56
N LEU A 101 -14.27 -5.10 -22.19
CA LEU A 101 -14.37 -6.41 -22.83
C LEU A 101 -15.78 -7.00 -22.70
N GLY A 102 -16.40 -6.85 -21.53
CA GLY A 102 -17.79 -7.25 -21.30
C GLY A 102 -18.77 -6.53 -22.23
N ALA A 103 -18.61 -5.22 -22.42
CA ALA A 103 -19.45 -4.44 -23.33
C ALA A 103 -19.27 -4.88 -24.80
N VAL A 104 -18.03 -5.12 -25.24
CA VAL A 104 -17.73 -5.66 -26.58
C VAL A 104 -18.39 -7.01 -26.80
N ALA A 105 -18.25 -7.93 -25.83
CA ALA A 105 -18.83 -9.27 -25.91
C ALA A 105 -20.38 -9.24 -25.98
N ALA A 106 -20.99 -8.23 -25.34
CA ALA A 106 -22.43 -8.02 -25.36
C ALA A 106 -22.93 -7.20 -26.57
N ALA A 107 -22.06 -6.79 -27.50
CA ALA A 107 -22.35 -5.83 -28.57
C ALA A 107 -23.01 -4.52 -28.05
N GLY A 108 -22.62 -4.12 -26.84
CA GLY A 108 -23.13 -2.93 -26.17
C GLY A 108 -22.36 -1.65 -26.48
N PRO A 109 -22.83 -0.49 -25.99
CA PRO A 109 -22.11 0.77 -26.13
C PRO A 109 -20.77 0.74 -25.38
N LEU A 110 -19.75 1.38 -25.96
CA LEU A 110 -18.41 1.49 -25.39
C LEU A 110 -18.18 2.85 -24.72
N PRO A 111 -17.39 2.92 -23.63
CA PRO A 111 -17.00 4.19 -23.04
C PRO A 111 -16.16 5.02 -24.02
N THR A 112 -16.42 6.33 -24.05
CA THR A 112 -15.74 7.30 -24.95
C THR A 112 -14.69 8.15 -24.23
N ASP A 113 -14.60 8.03 -22.90
CA ASP A 113 -13.67 8.72 -22.01
C ASP A 113 -12.40 7.90 -21.71
N LEU A 114 -12.03 7.00 -22.62
CA LEU A 114 -10.80 6.21 -22.52
C LEU A 114 -9.58 7.01 -23.00
N LEU A 115 -8.42 6.75 -22.39
CA LEU A 115 -7.14 7.31 -22.83
C LEU A 115 -6.90 6.99 -24.31
N GLY A 116 -6.72 8.03 -25.11
CA GLY A 116 -6.35 7.94 -26.51
C GLY A 116 -4.88 7.57 -26.71
N TYR A 117 -4.51 7.22 -27.94
CA TYR A 117 -3.14 6.83 -28.28
C TYR A 117 -2.09 7.91 -27.98
N ALA A 118 -2.42 9.19 -28.19
CA ALA A 118 -1.51 10.31 -27.89
C ALA A 118 -1.26 10.44 -26.38
N GLU A 119 -2.33 10.35 -25.58
CA GLU A 119 -2.27 10.45 -24.12
C GLU A 119 -1.45 9.30 -23.51
N VAL A 120 -1.64 8.07 -23.99
CA VAL A 120 -0.84 6.91 -23.55
C VAL A 120 0.64 7.05 -23.94
N ALA A 121 0.92 7.62 -25.11
CA ALA A 121 2.28 7.86 -25.57
C ALA A 121 2.97 9.04 -24.85
N GLY A 122 2.23 9.80 -24.02
CA GLY A 122 2.73 11.01 -23.36
C GLY A 122 3.07 12.12 -24.35
N ARG A 123 2.34 12.22 -25.46
CA ARG A 123 2.53 13.20 -26.54
C ARG A 123 1.37 14.17 -26.64
#